data_AF-A0A9Q9Y7Q6-F1
#
_entry.id   AF-A0A9Q9Y7Q6-F1
#
_cell.length_a   1.000
_cell.length_b   1.000
_cell.length_c   1.000
_cell.angle_alpha   90.00
_cell.angle_beta   90.00
_cell.angle_gamma   90.00
#
_symmetry.space_group_name_H-M   'P 1'
#
loop_
_entity.id
_entity.type
_entity.pdbx_description
1 polymer ?
#
loop_
_entity_poly.entity_id
_entity_poly.type
_entity_poly.pdbx_seq_one_letter_code
_entity_poly.pdbx_strand_id
1 'polypeptide(L)'
;MAFRCFGEHSRMHGSVDLGQEYDFLQNMNDEALPSTLLESEMRDYEDAGLLLNSPYFPVLRKERNTDLIISLDFSEGDPFMTVREAAEMCKKRKIPFPEVNISQ
;
A
#
# COMPACT_ATOMS: atom_id res chain seq x y z
N MET A 1 1.88 -6.23 -4.63
CA MET A 1 0.98 -7.31 -4.18
C MET A 1 -0.44 -6.78 -4.26
N ALA A 2 -1.08 -6.97 -5.41
CA ALA A 2 -2.52 -6.77 -5.59
C ALA A 2 -3.14 -8.16 -5.76
N PHE A 3 -4.15 -8.48 -4.96
CA PHE A 3 -5.06 -9.61 -5.15
C PHE A 3 -6.44 -9.02 -4.85
N ARG A 4 -7.47 -9.11 -5.70
CA ARG A 4 -7.87 -10.19 -6.63
C ARG A 4 -8.69 -9.57 -7.79
N CYS A 5 -8.44 -9.99 -9.04
CA CYS A 5 -9.36 -9.78 -10.16
C CYS A 5 -10.44 -10.87 -10.17
N PHE A 6 -11.72 -10.50 -10.25
CA PHE A 6 -12.80 -11.29 -10.88
C PHE A 6 -13.98 -10.41 -11.32
N GLY A 7 -14.14 -10.29 -12.65
CA GLY A 7 -15.39 -10.35 -13.43
C GLY A 7 -16.65 -9.53 -13.06
N GLU A 8 -16.93 -8.55 -13.93
CA GLU A 8 -18.23 -8.04 -14.43
C GLU A 8 -19.27 -7.43 -13.46
N HIS A 9 -19.35 -6.09 -13.45
CA HIS A 9 -20.59 -5.37 -13.75
C HIS A 9 -20.33 -3.91 -14.13
N SER A 10 -20.80 -3.51 -15.32
CA SER A 10 -20.61 -2.18 -15.91
C SER A 10 -21.42 -1.07 -15.22
N ARG A 11 -20.82 0.14 -15.07
CA ARG A 11 -21.38 1.42 -15.57
C ARG A 11 -20.43 2.63 -15.37
N MET A 12 -20.41 3.50 -16.37
CA MET A 12 -19.55 4.69 -16.52
C MET A 12 -20.31 5.99 -16.22
N HIS A 13 -19.73 6.90 -15.43
CA HIS A 13 -19.78 8.35 -15.67
C HIS A 13 -18.70 9.09 -14.84
N GLY A 14 -17.61 9.50 -15.49
CA GLY A 14 -16.60 10.43 -14.95
C GLY A 14 -15.55 9.85 -14.00
N SER A 15 -15.54 8.53 -13.81
CA SER A 15 -14.67 7.82 -12.88
C SER A 15 -13.29 7.54 -13.49
N VAL A 16 -12.23 7.89 -12.76
CA VAL A 16 -10.84 7.47 -13.02
C VAL A 16 -10.82 5.93 -13.15
N ASP A 17 -10.03 5.37 -14.09
CA ASP A 17 -9.88 3.92 -14.36
C ASP A 17 -9.18 3.17 -13.19
N LEU A 18 -9.71 3.31 -11.98
CA LEU A 18 -9.25 2.70 -10.76
C LEU A 18 -10.24 1.60 -10.31
N GLY A 19 -9.79 0.72 -9.42
CA GLY A 19 -10.66 -0.33 -8.88
C GLY A 19 -11.61 0.26 -7.84
N GLN A 20 -12.89 -0.12 -7.89
CA GLN A 20 -13.85 0.23 -6.85
C GLN A 20 -14.59 -1.03 -6.39
N GLU A 21 -14.76 -1.20 -5.08
CA GLU A 21 -15.40 -2.36 -4.47
C GLU A 21 -16.22 -1.93 -3.24
N TYR A 22 -17.14 -2.77 -2.77
CA TYR A 22 -17.86 -2.51 -1.52
C TYR A 22 -16.89 -2.39 -0.33
N ASP A 23 -17.12 -1.39 0.53
CA ASP A 23 -16.30 -1.18 1.73
C ASP A 23 -16.73 -2.17 2.83
N PHE A 24 -15.87 -3.14 3.12
CA PHE A 24 -16.14 -4.12 4.16
C PHE A 24 -16.12 -3.53 5.58
N LEU A 25 -15.59 -2.31 5.76
CA LEU A 25 -15.59 -1.57 7.03
C LEU A 25 -16.92 -0.86 7.32
N GLN A 26 -17.83 -0.78 6.35
CA GLN A 26 -19.08 -0.05 6.51
C GLN A 26 -19.86 -0.58 7.72
N ASN A 27 -20.33 0.34 8.57
CA ASN A 27 -21.10 0.04 9.79
C ASN A 27 -20.40 -0.90 10.79
N MET A 28 -19.07 -1.04 10.74
CA MET A 28 -18.35 -1.72 11.81
C MET A 28 -18.49 -0.96 13.14
N ASN A 29 -18.69 -1.71 14.21
CA ASN A 29 -18.74 -1.16 15.57
C ASN A 29 -17.34 -1.18 16.19
N ASP A 30 -16.47 -0.28 15.73
CA ASP A 30 -15.11 -0.12 16.24
C ASP A 30 -14.77 1.38 16.43
N GLU A 31 -14.63 1.80 17.67
CA GLU A 31 -14.28 3.18 18.05
C GLU A 31 -12.88 3.60 17.61
N ALA A 32 -12.00 2.65 17.26
CA ALA A 32 -10.68 2.95 16.73
C ALA A 32 -10.71 3.43 15.27
N LEU A 33 -11.82 3.19 14.54
CA LEU A 33 -11.97 3.61 13.16
C LEU A 33 -12.58 5.02 13.06
N PRO A 34 -12.00 5.92 12.24
CA PRO A 34 -12.62 7.19 11.92
C PRO A 34 -14.01 7.01 11.31
N SER A 35 -14.98 7.86 11.67
CA SER A 35 -16.36 7.77 11.14
C SER A 35 -16.41 7.85 9.61
N THR A 36 -15.49 8.59 9.00
CA THR A 36 -15.35 8.69 7.54
C THR A 36 -15.06 7.36 6.86
N LEU A 37 -14.44 6.39 7.55
CA LEU A 37 -14.23 5.04 7.02
C LEU A 37 -15.46 4.13 7.21
N LEU A 38 -16.40 4.48 8.08
CA LEU A 38 -17.57 3.68 8.41
C LEU A 38 -18.82 4.09 7.60
N GLU A 39 -18.85 5.35 7.14
CA GLU A 39 -19.98 5.95 6.42
C GLU A 39 -20.01 5.59 4.92
N SER A 40 -18.86 5.22 4.33
CA SER A 40 -18.77 4.94 2.88
C SER A 40 -19.27 3.53 2.53
N GLU A 41 -20.12 3.42 1.50
CA GLU A 41 -20.53 2.13 0.92
C GLU A 41 -19.47 1.51 0.00
N MET A 42 -18.68 2.35 -0.65
CA MET A 42 -17.69 1.95 -1.65
C MET A 42 -16.29 2.40 -1.24
N ARG A 43 -15.28 1.66 -1.71
CA ARG A 43 -13.87 1.95 -1.51
C ARG A 43 -13.14 1.96 -2.83
N ASP A 44 -12.41 3.04 -3.07
CA ASP A 44 -11.53 3.18 -4.22
C ASP A 44 -10.16 2.56 -3.92
N TYR A 45 -9.58 1.91 -4.93
CA TYR A 45 -8.29 1.23 -4.88
C TYR A 45 -7.40 1.73 -6.01
N GLU A 46 -6.18 2.09 -5.64
CA GLU A 46 -5.14 2.56 -6.53
C GLU A 46 -3.98 1.57 -6.63
N ASP A 47 -3.23 1.67 -7.72
CA ASP A 47 -1.98 0.92 -7.86
C ASP A 47 -0.96 1.41 -6.82
N ALA A 48 -0.42 0.48 -6.03
CA ALA A 48 0.54 0.81 -4.98
C ALA A 48 1.84 1.42 -5.51
N GLY A 49 2.19 1.17 -6.78
CA GLY A 49 3.34 1.76 -7.47
C GLY A 49 3.25 3.27 -7.63
N LEU A 50 2.04 3.85 -7.57
CA LEU A 50 1.86 5.32 -7.52
C LEU A 50 2.39 5.92 -6.21
N LEU A 51 2.43 5.14 -5.13
CA LEU A 51 2.95 5.54 -3.83
C LEU A 51 4.40 5.10 -3.61
N LEU A 52 4.68 3.82 -3.86
CA LEU A 52 5.99 3.21 -3.67
C LEU A 52 6.11 1.97 -4.57
N ASN A 53 7.05 1.99 -5.51
CA ASN A 53 7.21 0.95 -6.53
C ASN A 53 7.78 -0.39 -6.01
N SER A 54 7.68 -0.65 -4.70
CA SER A 54 8.05 -1.93 -4.08
C SER A 54 7.19 -2.21 -2.84
N PRO A 55 6.75 -3.46 -2.64
CA PRO A 55 5.80 -3.82 -1.60
C PRO A 55 6.47 -4.04 -0.22
N TYR A 56 7.13 -3.03 0.33
CA TYR A 56 7.76 -3.12 1.66
C TYR A 56 6.73 -3.24 2.79
N PHE A 57 5.68 -2.41 2.78
CA PHE A 57 4.74 -2.32 3.92
C PHE A 57 4.03 -3.64 4.29
N PRO A 58 3.59 -4.50 3.35
CA PRO A 58 3.02 -5.79 3.71
C PRO A 58 4.00 -6.72 4.45
N VAL A 59 5.30 -6.60 4.18
CA VAL A 59 6.37 -7.44 4.74
C VAL A 59 6.84 -6.94 6.11
N LEU A 60 6.74 -5.63 6.35
CA LEU A 60 7.16 -4.96 7.59
C LEU A 60 6.14 -5.06 8.74
N ARG A 61 5.01 -5.75 8.54
CA ARG A 61 4.03 -6.00 9.61
C ARG A 61 4.69 -6.81 10.73
N LYS A 62 4.52 -6.37 11.98
CA LYS A 62 5.17 -6.98 13.15
C LYS A 62 4.80 -8.47 13.29
N GLU A 63 3.57 -8.82 12.93
CA GLU A 63 3.02 -10.17 13.02
C GLU A 63 3.68 -11.14 12.02
N ARG A 64 4.35 -10.63 10.97
CA ARG A 64 5.07 -11.46 10.00
C ARG A 64 6.37 -12.01 10.56
N ASN A 65 6.93 -11.40 11.61
CA ASN A 65 8.23 -11.73 12.18
C ASN A 65 9.30 -11.94 11.10
N THR A 66 9.41 -10.98 10.17
CA THR A 66 10.30 -11.09 9.01
C THR A 66 11.75 -10.85 9.43
N ASP A 67 12.62 -11.85 9.25
CA ASP A 67 14.04 -11.76 9.55
C ASP A 67 14.89 -11.27 8.36
N LEU A 68 14.49 -11.61 7.13
CA LEU A 68 15.21 -11.29 5.90
C LEU A 68 14.24 -10.84 4.80
N ILE A 69 14.58 -9.74 4.13
CA ILE A 69 13.87 -9.25 2.95
C ILE A 69 14.84 -9.28 1.77
N ILE A 70 14.50 -10.06 0.73
CA ILE A 70 15.18 -10.01 -0.57
C ILE A 70 14.33 -9.13 -1.47
N SER A 71 14.74 -7.88 -1.66
CA SER A 71 14.02 -6.94 -2.51
C SER A 71 14.59 -6.95 -3.91
N LEU A 72 13.71 -7.04 -4.92
CA LEU A 72 14.05 -6.98 -6.33
C LEU A 72 13.41 -5.71 -6.88
N ASP A 73 14.24 -4.78 -7.33
CA ASP A 73 13.80 -3.50 -7.87
C ASP A 73 13.84 -3.51 -9.40
N PHE A 74 12.73 -3.13 -10.02
CA PHE A 74 12.54 -3.06 -11.47
C PHE A 74 12.27 -1.63 -11.95
N SER A 75 12.50 -0.64 -11.09
CA SER A 75 12.29 0.76 -11.41
C SER A 75 13.28 1.23 -12.46
N GLU A 76 12.82 2.11 -13.34
CA GLU A 76 13.70 2.80 -14.26
C GLU A 76 14.53 3.85 -13.52
N GLY A 77 15.80 4.00 -13.89
CA GLY A 77 16.70 4.99 -13.30
C GLY A 77 17.49 4.46 -12.10
N ASP A 78 17.39 5.15 -10.96
CA ASP A 78 18.20 4.85 -9.77
C ASP A 78 17.67 3.58 -9.05
N PRO A 79 18.45 2.48 -9.01
CA PRO A 79 18.00 1.21 -8.42
C PRO A 79 17.81 1.28 -6.90
N PHE A 80 18.26 2.36 -6.25
CA PHE A 80 18.10 2.56 -4.81
C PHE A 80 17.04 3.61 -4.46
N MET A 81 16.31 4.17 -5.44
CA MET A 81 15.26 5.15 -5.18
C MET A 81 14.18 4.58 -4.24
N THR A 82 13.60 3.44 -4.61
CA THR A 82 12.47 2.86 -3.88
C THR A 82 12.83 2.48 -2.44
N VAL A 83 14.02 1.91 -2.21
CA VAL A 83 14.46 1.52 -0.86
C VAL A 83 14.75 2.74 0.03
N ARG A 84 15.27 3.85 -0.53
CA ARG A 84 15.45 5.09 0.21
C ARG A 84 14.11 5.74 0.57
N GLU A 85 13.18 5.79 -0.37
CA GLU A 85 11.84 6.31 -0.11
C GLU A 85 11.10 5.47 0.94
N ALA A 86 11.21 4.15 0.85
CA ALA A 86 10.69 3.23 1.86
C ALA A 86 11.28 3.52 3.25
N ALA A 87 12.60 3.72 3.35
CA ALA A 87 13.27 4.04 4.61
C ALA A 87 12.77 5.37 5.21
N GLU A 88 12.68 6.41 4.39
CA GLU A 88 12.17 7.72 4.83
C GLU A 88 10.70 7.65 5.26
N MET A 89 9.86 6.91 4.53
CA MET A 89 8.47 6.67 4.88
C MET A 89 8.34 5.89 6.21
N CYS A 90 9.19 4.89 6.44
CA CYS A 90 9.21 4.10 7.66
C CYS A 90 9.67 4.95 8.85
N LYS A 91 10.72 5.76 8.68
CA LYS A 91 11.20 6.71 9.68
C LYS A 91 10.12 7.68 10.13
N LYS A 92 9.40 8.30 9.19
CA LYS A 92 8.27 9.22 9.48
C LYS A 92 7.15 8.53 10.27
N ARG A 93 6.86 7.26 9.95
CA ARG A 93 5.81 6.45 10.59
C ARG A 93 6.27 5.66 11.82
N LYS A 94 7.53 5.81 12.23
CA LYS A 94 8.15 5.07 13.34
C LYS A 94 8.04 3.53 13.16
N ILE A 95 8.12 3.07 11.91
CA ILE A 95 8.19 1.65 11.57
C ILE A 95 9.68 1.26 11.56
N PRO A 96 10.10 0.20 12.27
CA PRO A 96 11.48 -0.29 12.20
C PRO A 96 11.86 -0.65 10.77
N PHE A 97 12.96 -0.09 10.29
CA PHE A 97 13.53 -0.36 8.97
C PHE A 97 15.05 -0.20 9.06
N PRO A 98 15.84 -1.03 8.34
CA PRO A 98 17.30 -0.90 8.36
C PRO A 98 17.75 0.48 7.85
N GLU A 99 18.89 0.94 8.35
CA GLU A 99 19.55 2.11 7.79
C GLU A 99 20.01 1.81 6.35
N VAL A 100 19.72 2.72 5.42
CA VAL A 100 20.07 2.58 4.02
C VAL A 100 21.33 3.39 3.75
N ASN A 101 22.48 2.73 3.81
CA ASN A 101 23.79 3.32 3.53
C ASN A 101 24.24 2.94 2.12
N ILE A 102 24.13 3.88 1.18
CA ILE A 102 24.59 3.70 -0.20
C ILE A 102 25.88 4.49 -0.34
N SER A 103 27.01 3.78 -0.43
CA SER A 103 28.28 4.40 -0.81
C SER A 103 28.22 4.79 -2.29
N GLN A 104 28.48 6.06 -2.60
CA GLN A 104 28.66 6.53 -3.97
C GLN A 104 29.94 5.96 -4.60
#